data_AF-A8X013-F1
#
_entry.id   AF-A8X013-F1
#
_cell.length_a   1.000
_cell.length_b   1.000
_cell.length_c   1.000
_cell.angle_alpha   90.00
_cell.angle_beta   90.00
_cell.angle_gamma   90.00
#
_symmetry.space_group_name_H-M   'P 1'
#
loop_
_entity.id
_entity.type
_entity.pdbx_description
1 polymer ?
#
loop_
_entity_poly.entity_id
_entity_poly.type
_entity_poly.pdbx_seq_one_letter_code
_entity_poly.pdbx_strand_id
1 'polypeptide(L)'
;MSRPVEPEPGLCCQEGCASCVWLVYAQELLDYYRQKYPKDTAERVKEQIQDKIESPSVKEYVLMELAMSEKRYKEMAMMSK
;
A
#
# COMPACT_ATOMS: atom_id res chain seq x y z
N MET A 1 -8.24 -9.17 -12.03
CA MET A 1 -8.04 -9.15 -10.56
C MET A 1 -9.29 -8.62 -9.87
N SER A 2 -9.71 -9.30 -8.80
CA SER A 2 -10.72 -8.81 -7.85
C SER A 2 -10.15 -7.67 -7.02
N ARG A 3 -11.00 -6.79 -6.46
CA ARG A 3 -10.55 -5.78 -5.50
C ARG A 3 -9.99 -6.50 -4.25
N PRO A 4 -8.79 -6.14 -3.75
CA PRO A 4 -8.25 -6.69 -2.51
C PRO A 4 -9.23 -6.49 -1.35
N VAL A 5 -9.25 -7.43 -0.41
CA VAL A 5 -10.14 -7.39 0.76
C VAL A 5 -9.37 -6.78 1.93
N GLU A 6 -10.03 -5.88 2.65
CA GLU A 6 -9.47 -5.21 3.81
C GLU A 6 -9.15 -6.23 4.92
N PRO A 7 -8.05 -6.05 5.66
CA PRO A 7 -7.70 -6.97 6.75
C PRO A 7 -8.74 -6.88 7.88
N GLU A 8 -9.09 -8.03 8.45
CA GLU A 8 -10.06 -8.06 9.55
C GLU A 8 -9.53 -7.31 10.80
N PRO A 9 -10.42 -6.57 11.50
CA PRO A 9 -10.07 -5.92 12.75
C PRO A 9 -9.60 -6.97 13.76
N GLY A 10 -8.39 -6.81 14.29
CA GLY A 10 -7.75 -7.77 15.21
C GLY A 10 -6.57 -8.56 14.61
N LEU A 11 -6.38 -8.52 13.28
CA LEU A 11 -5.18 -9.10 12.64
C LEU A 11 -3.97 -8.14 12.63
N CYS A 12 -4.20 -6.87 12.96
CA CYS A 12 -3.13 -5.88 13.08
C CYS A 12 -2.56 -5.90 14.50
N CYS A 13 -1.27 -6.20 14.64
CA CYS A 13 -0.57 -6.15 15.93
C CYS A 13 -0.34 -4.71 16.45
N GLN A 14 -0.75 -3.69 15.70
CA GLN A 14 -0.61 -2.25 16.00
C GLN A 14 0.83 -1.72 16.18
N GLU A 15 1.83 -2.58 16.13
CA GLU A 15 3.24 -2.25 16.34
C GLU A 15 4.07 -2.13 15.04
N GLY A 16 3.48 -2.39 13.87
CA GLY A 16 4.20 -2.32 12.59
C GLY A 16 5.16 -3.50 12.38
N CYS A 17 4.67 -4.73 12.59
CA CYS A 17 5.48 -5.94 12.42
C CYS A 17 5.84 -6.24 10.95
N ALA A 18 6.85 -7.12 10.76
CA ALA A 18 7.29 -7.56 9.43
C ALA A 18 6.21 -8.25 8.58
N SER A 19 5.11 -8.70 9.20
CA SER A 19 3.95 -9.27 8.52
C SER A 19 2.71 -8.36 8.68
N CYS A 20 2.92 -7.05 8.53
CA CYS A 20 1.85 -6.07 8.67
C CYS A 20 0.76 -6.32 7.62
N VAL A 21 -0.44 -6.71 8.08
CA VAL A 21 -1.60 -6.98 7.22
C VAL A 21 -2.01 -5.77 6.37
N TRP A 22 -1.80 -4.56 6.90
CA TRP A 22 -2.04 -3.32 6.14
C TRP A 22 -1.02 -3.11 5.03
N LEU A 23 0.23 -3.53 5.22
CA LEU A 23 1.25 -3.45 4.18
C LEU A 23 0.95 -4.44 3.03
N VAL A 24 0.55 -5.66 3.37
CA VAL A 24 0.12 -6.67 2.38
C VAL A 24 -1.07 -6.14 1.58
N TYR A 25 -2.11 -5.68 2.27
CA TYR A 25 -3.28 -5.08 1.63
C TYR A 25 -2.94 -3.90 0.72
N ALA A 26 -2.04 -3.01 1.18
CA ALA A 26 -1.59 -1.86 0.42
C ALA A 26 -0.80 -2.25 -0.85
N GLN A 27 0.01 -3.32 -0.81
CA GLN A 27 0.70 -3.85 -1.98
C GLN A 27 -0.27 -4.45 -3.00
N GLU A 28 -1.25 -5.24 -2.54
CA GLU A 28 -2.28 -5.79 -3.43
C GLU A 28 -3.12 -4.68 -4.09
N LEU A 29 -3.41 -3.60 -3.35
CA LEU A 29 -4.08 -2.42 -3.91
C LEU A 29 -3.22 -1.72 -4.96
N LEU A 30 -1.91 -1.59 -4.75
CA LEU A 30 -1.01 -1.03 -5.76
C LEU A 30 -1.08 -1.84 -7.05
N ASP A 31 -1.01 -3.16 -6.99
CA ASP A 31 -1.05 -4.00 -8.21
C ASP A 31 -2.41 -3.99 -8.90
N TYR A 32 -3.50 -3.92 -8.13
CA TYR A 32 -4.84 -3.74 -8.66
C TYR A 32 -5.01 -2.39 -9.36
N TYR A 33 -4.56 -1.29 -8.74
CA TYR A 33 -4.69 0.05 -9.31
C TYR A 33 -3.68 0.34 -10.42
N ARG A 34 -2.48 -0.25 -10.42
CA ARG A 34 -1.49 -0.06 -11.49
C ARG A 34 -2.04 -0.47 -12.86
N GLN A 35 -2.85 -1.52 -12.89
CA GLN A 35 -3.50 -1.99 -14.12
C GLN A 35 -4.58 -1.03 -14.63
N LYS A 36 -5.21 -0.24 -13.76
CA LYS A 36 -6.34 0.64 -14.10
C LYS A 36 -5.95 2.12 -14.21
N TYR A 37 -5.06 2.58 -13.33
CA TYR A 37 -4.67 3.97 -13.12
C TYR A 37 -3.15 4.06 -12.85
N PRO A 38 -2.30 3.77 -13.84
CA PRO A 38 -0.84 3.68 -13.64
C PRO A 38 -0.17 4.99 -13.20
N LYS A 39 -0.85 6.14 -13.36
CA LYS A 39 -0.31 7.47 -12.99
C LYS A 39 -0.59 7.86 -11.55
N ASP A 40 -1.75 7.49 -11.01
CA ASP A 40 -2.26 7.95 -9.70
C ASP A 40 -2.48 6.79 -8.72
N THR A 41 -1.80 5.67 -8.94
CA THR A 41 -1.99 4.45 -8.15
C THR A 41 -1.69 4.70 -6.67
N ALA A 42 -0.50 5.22 -6.34
CA ALA A 42 -0.06 5.32 -4.96
C ALA A 42 -0.90 6.29 -4.12
N GLU A 43 -1.33 7.41 -4.72
CA GLU A 43 -2.21 8.38 -4.07
C GLU A 43 -3.56 7.75 -3.72
N ARG A 44 -4.15 6.99 -4.65
CA ARG A 44 -5.40 6.25 -4.41
C ARG A 44 -5.27 5.21 -3.30
N VAL A 45 -4.16 4.48 -3.25
CA VAL A 45 -3.91 3.51 -2.17
C VAL A 45 -3.79 4.22 -0.84
N LYS A 46 -3.02 5.32 -0.80
CA LYS A 46 -2.83 6.13 0.41
C LYS A 46 -4.16 6.63 0.97
N GLU A 47 -5.01 7.25 0.16
CA GLU A 47 -6.33 7.72 0.59
C GLU A 47 -7.22 6.58 1.09
N GLN A 48 -7.13 5.39 0.49
CA GLN A 48 -7.92 4.23 0.91
C GLN A 48 -7.53 3.67 2.28
N ILE A 49 -6.24 3.71 2.65
CA ILE A 49 -5.75 3.03 3.86
C ILE A 49 -5.50 4.00 5.03
N GLN A 50 -5.21 5.28 4.77
CA GLN A 50 -4.73 6.21 5.79
C GLN A 50 -5.75 6.45 6.92
N ASP A 51 -7.04 6.35 6.62
CA ASP A 51 -8.15 6.58 7.54
C ASP A 51 -8.61 5.29 8.24
N LYS A 52 -8.10 4.14 7.80
CA LYS A 52 -8.46 2.81 8.33
C LYS A 52 -7.45 2.28 9.34
N ILE A 53 -6.22 2.75 9.28
CA ILE A 53 -5.15 2.39 10.20
C ILE A 53 -5.27 3.25 11.46
N GLU A 54 -5.67 2.63 12.57
CA GLU A 54 -5.83 3.32 13.87
C GLU A 54 -4.48 3.70 14.51
N SER A 55 -3.46 2.85 14.35
CA SER A 55 -2.14 3.08 14.95
C SER A 55 -1.32 4.05 14.09
N PRO A 56 -0.90 5.21 14.63
CA PRO A 56 -0.09 6.19 13.89
C PRO A 56 1.26 5.61 13.45
N SER A 57 1.87 4.74 14.27
CA SER A 57 3.13 4.08 13.94
C SER A 57 2.99 3.13 12.75
N VAL A 58 1.90 2.35 12.70
CA VAL A 58 1.60 1.46 11.57
C VAL A 58 1.30 2.28 10.32
N LYS A 59 0.55 3.37 10.46
CA LYS A 59 0.21 4.26 9.35
C LYS A 59 1.47 4.83 8.72
N GLU A 60 2.37 5.39 9.53
CA GLU A 60 3.63 5.96 9.03
C GLU A 60 4.49 4.90 8.32
N TYR A 61 4.60 3.70 8.92
CA TYR A 61 5.34 2.58 8.34
C TYR A 61 4.79 2.16 6.96
N VAL A 62 3.47 1.96 6.85
CA VAL A 62 2.85 1.54 5.58
C VAL A 62 2.95 2.64 4.52
N LEU A 63 2.79 3.92 4.90
CA LEU A 63 2.93 5.04 3.97
C LEU A 63 4.37 5.19 3.44
N MET A 64 5.36 4.97 4.29
CA MET A 64 6.77 4.98 3.89
C MET A 64 7.06 3.86 2.88
N GLU A 65 6.65 2.63 3.19
CA GLU A 65 6.85 1.48 2.29
C GLU A 65 6.10 1.63 0.95
N LEU A 66 4.90 2.24 0.98
CA LEU A 66 4.16 2.60 -0.23
C LEU A 66 4.92 3.58 -1.11
N ALA A 67 5.45 4.66 -0.54
CA ALA A 67 6.24 5.66 -1.27
C ALA A 67 7.50 5.02 -1.86
N MET A 68 8.19 4.15 -1.12
CA MET A 68 9.35 3.41 -1.60
C MET A 68 8.99 2.45 -2.75
N SER A 69 7.85 1.77 -2.65
CA SER A 69 7.35 0.87 -3.69
C SER A 69 6.97 1.61 -4.98
N GLU A 70 6.38 2.81 -4.85
CA GLU A 70 6.06 3.67 -5.99
C GLU A 70 7.34 4.19 -6.67
N LYS A 71 8.32 4.66 -5.88
CA LYS A 71 9.61 5.13 -6.40
C LYS A 71 10.29 4.03 -7.20
N ARG A 72 10.40 2.82 -6.65
CA ARG A 72 10.99 1.65 -7.33
C ARG A 72 10.26 1.33 -8.63
N TYR A 73 8.92 1.36 -8.63
CA TYR A 73 8.12 1.13 -9.84
C TYR A 73 8.40 2.17 -10.94
N LYS A 74 8.47 3.46 -10.58
CA LYS A 74 8.80 4.54 -11.52
C LYS A 74 10.22 4.40 -12.06
N GLU A 75 11.18 4.08 -11.21
CA GLU A 75 12.58 3.84 -11.60
C GLU A 75 12.69 2.67 -12.58
N MET A 76 12.04 1.54 -12.29
CA MET A 76 12.00 0.38 -13.20
C MET A 76 11.33 0.70 -14.54
N ALA A 77 10.25 1.49 -14.52
CA ALA A 77 9.56 1.93 -15.73
C ALA A 77 10.39 2.90 -16.58
N MET A 78 11.23 3.74 -15.96
CA MET A 78 12.16 4.63 -16.67
C MET A 78 13.36 3.87 -17.27
N MET A 79 13.81 2.78 -16.63
CA MET A 79 14.94 1.97 -17.11
C MET A 79 14.59 1.05 -18.29
N SER A 80 13.30 0.82 -18.55
CA SER A 80 12.80 -0.06 -19.63
C SER A 80 12.51 0.68 -20.95
N LYS A 81 13.07 1.88 -21.12
CA LYS A 81 12.98 2.70 -22.33
C LYS A 81 14.33 2.84 -23.03
#